data_AF-A0A9E6AFX1-F1
#
_entry.id   AF-A0A9E6AFX1-F1
#
_cell.length_a   1.000
_cell.length_b   1.000
_cell.length_c   1.000
_cell.angle_alpha   90.00
_cell.angle_beta   90.00
_cell.angle_gamma   90.00
#
_symmetry.space_group_name_H-M   'P 1'
#
loop_
_entity.id
_entity.type
_entity.pdbx_description
1 polymer ?
#
loop_
_entity_poly.entity_id
_entity_poly.type
_entity_poly.pdbx_seq_one_letter_code
_entity_poly.pdbx_strand_id
1 'polypeptide(L)'
;MSKKLPSPCVDVCKYKRAGHCIACSMTKAQKSMSKQLKKEKHLEGFLEMLVAQQERMGKFPAWNGMYQKKCKKKGVRPPKFLS
;
A
#
# COMPACT_ATOMS: atom_id res chain seq x y z
N MET A 1 14.01 -16.81 3.66
CA MET A 1 13.65 -15.41 4.00
C MET A 1 12.16 -15.34 4.28
N SER A 2 11.73 -14.98 5.48
CA SER A 2 10.32 -14.89 5.86
C SER A 2 9.56 -14.02 4.87
N LYS A 3 8.51 -14.57 4.25
CA LYS A 3 7.76 -13.90 3.19
C LYS A 3 6.92 -12.77 3.78
N LYS A 4 7.50 -11.57 3.87
CA LYS A 4 6.83 -10.36 4.37
C LYS A 4 5.94 -9.75 3.28
N LEU A 5 4.85 -9.11 3.71
CA LEU A 5 4.02 -8.26 2.85
C LEU A 5 4.90 -7.27 2.04
N PRO A 6 4.64 -7.10 0.73
CA PRO A 6 5.37 -6.13 -0.08
C PRO A 6 5.02 -4.69 0.29
N SER A 7 5.85 -3.74 -0.13
CA SER A 7 5.49 -2.31 -0.02
C SER A 7 4.23 -2.00 -0.83
N PRO A 8 3.29 -1.18 -0.30
CA PRO A 8 2.07 -0.72 -1.00
C PRO A 8 2.32 0.21 -2.19
N CYS A 9 3.55 0.65 -2.40
CA CYS A 9 3.92 1.50 -3.53
C CYS A 9 3.78 0.75 -4.86
N VAL A 10 3.21 1.40 -5.87
CA VAL A 10 3.12 0.93 -7.27
C VAL A 10 4.05 1.70 -8.21
N ASP A 11 5.07 2.34 -7.64
CA ASP A 11 6.22 2.96 -8.31
C ASP A 11 5.93 4.13 -9.28
N VAL A 12 4.70 4.63 -9.35
CA VAL A 12 4.34 5.85 -10.09
C VAL A 12 4.79 7.14 -9.39
N CYS A 13 4.65 7.20 -8.05
CA CYS A 13 5.08 8.30 -7.17
C CYS A 13 4.95 9.73 -7.70
N LYS A 14 3.78 10.09 -8.24
CA LYS A 14 3.42 11.47 -8.60
C LYS A 14 2.51 12.07 -7.53
N TYR A 15 3.01 13.02 -6.73
CA TYR A 15 2.32 13.58 -5.55
C TYR A 15 1.51 14.85 -5.86
N LYS A 16 0.57 14.77 -6.80
CA LYS A 16 -0.18 15.95 -7.30
C LYS A 16 -1.51 16.21 -6.59
N ARG A 17 -1.91 15.33 -5.66
CA ARG A 17 -3.22 15.37 -5.02
C ARG A 17 -3.11 15.85 -3.57
N ALA A 18 -2.96 17.16 -3.36
CA ALA A 18 -2.71 17.72 -2.02
C ALA A 18 -1.55 17.00 -1.28
N GLY A 19 -0.46 16.71 -1.99
CA GLY A 19 0.70 15.99 -1.44
C GLY A 19 0.59 14.45 -1.44
N HIS A 20 -0.56 13.89 -1.84
CA HIS A 20 -0.77 12.45 -2.00
C HIS A 20 -0.41 11.95 -3.40
N CYS A 21 0.12 10.73 -3.47
CA CYS A 21 0.41 10.02 -4.70
C CYS A 21 -0.89 9.68 -5.45
N ILE A 22 -0.95 9.99 -6.75
CA ILE A 22 -2.12 9.73 -7.59
C ILE A 22 -2.47 8.25 -7.74
N ALA A 23 -1.54 7.33 -7.44
CA ALA A 23 -1.73 5.89 -7.71
C ALA A 23 -1.92 5.03 -6.44
N CYS A 24 -1.45 5.48 -5.27
CA CYS A 24 -1.56 4.72 -4.03
C CYS A 24 -2.06 5.56 -2.84
N SER A 25 -2.39 6.83 -3.04
CA SER A 25 -2.74 7.84 -2.03
C SER A 25 -1.64 8.18 -1.02
N MET A 26 -0.53 7.43 -0.92
CA MET A 26 0.50 7.77 0.07
C MET A 26 1.11 9.16 -0.16
N THR A 27 1.36 9.90 0.90
CA THR A 27 2.28 11.05 0.88
C THR A 27 3.74 10.58 0.77
N LYS A 28 4.66 11.49 0.45
CA LYS A 28 6.10 11.19 0.42
C LYS A 28 6.60 10.72 1.80
N ALA A 29 6.11 11.32 2.88
CA ALA A 29 6.42 10.93 4.26
C ALA A 29 5.89 9.51 4.57
N GLN A 30 4.62 9.23 4.24
CA GLN A 30 4.03 7.89 4.40
C GLN A 30 4.81 6.81 3.62
N LYS A 31 5.25 7.10 2.37
CA LYS A 31 6.11 6.20 1.61
C LYS A 31 7.43 5.92 2.34
N SER A 32 8.08 6.95 2.88
CA SER A 32 9.34 6.79 3.64
C SER A 32 9.13 5.95 4.89
N MET A 33 8.10 6.27 5.68
CA MET A 33 7.72 5.55 6.90
C MET A 33 7.43 4.07 6.64
N SER A 34 6.69 3.74 5.57
CA SER A 34 6.35 2.35 5.23
C SER A 34 7.58 1.45 5.03
N LYS A 35 8.71 2.01 4.56
CA LYS A 35 9.96 1.26 4.35
C LYS A 35 10.65 0.89 5.66
N GLN A 36 10.38 1.64 6.73
CA GLN A 36 10.97 1.42 8.04
C GLN A 36 10.17 0.40 8.88
N LEU A 37 8.97 0.02 8.44
CA LEU A 37 8.14 -0.98 9.11
C LEU A 37 8.71 -2.39 8.91
N LYS A 38 9.46 -2.88 9.91
CA LYS A 38 10.13 -4.19 9.86
C LYS A 38 9.23 -5.37 10.24
N LYS A 39 8.21 -5.12 11.07
CA LYS A 39 7.24 -6.10 11.58
C LYS A 39 6.03 -6.17 10.65
N GLU A 40 5.58 -7.38 10.34
CA GLU A 40 4.46 -7.62 9.42
C GLU A 40 3.16 -6.99 9.91
N LYS A 41 2.82 -7.15 11.20
CA LYS A 41 1.63 -6.52 11.81
C LYS A 41 1.59 -4.99 11.65
N HIS A 42 2.74 -4.32 11.70
CA HIS A 42 2.79 -2.86 11.50
C HIS A 42 2.51 -2.50 10.05
N LEU A 43 3.03 -3.29 9.11
CA LEU A 43 2.78 -3.07 7.68
C LEU A 43 1.33 -3.39 7.33
N GLU A 44 0.73 -4.40 7.94
CA GLU A 44 -0.70 -4.72 7.83
C GLU A 44 -1.59 -3.57 8.32
N GLY A 45 -1.35 -3.05 9.53
CA GLY A 45 -2.09 -1.88 10.03
C GLY A 45 -1.87 -0.61 9.19
N PHE A 46 -0.67 -0.44 8.62
CA PHE A 46 -0.41 0.64 7.67
C PHE A 46 -1.20 0.48 6.36
N LEU A 47 -1.35 -0.75 5.88
CA LEU A 47 -2.15 -1.05 4.69
C LEU A 47 -3.63 -0.80 4.94
N GLU A 48 -4.16 -1.16 6.11
CA GLU A 48 -5.55 -0.91 6.50
C GLU A 48 -5.85 0.59 6.53
N MET A 49 -4.99 1.37 7.20
CA MET A 49 -5.08 2.84 7.18
C MET A 49 -5.01 3.40 5.75
N LEU A 50 -4.13 2.86 4.91
CA LEU A 50 -3.99 3.31 3.53
C LEU A 50 -5.24 3.06 2.70
N VAL A 51 -5.91 1.92 2.89
CA VAL A 51 -7.18 1.60 2.22
C VAL A 51 -8.27 2.58 2.65
N ALA A 52 -8.42 2.81 3.97
CA ALA A 52 -9.38 3.80 4.46
C ALA A 52 -9.10 5.21 3.89
N GLN A 53 -7.82 5.60 3.78
CA GLN A 53 -7.41 6.85 3.13
C GLN A 53 -7.84 6.86 1.65
N GLN A 54 -7.64 5.76 0.92
CA GLN A 54 -8.05 5.64 -0.49
C GLN A 54 -9.56 5.71 -0.66
N GLU A 55 -10.35 5.10 0.22
CA GLU A 55 -11.81 5.15 0.20
C GLU A 55 -12.33 6.58 0.40
N ARG A 56 -11.80 7.28 1.41
CA ARG A 56 -12.17 8.68 1.69
C ARG A 56 -11.79 9.63 0.56
N MET A 57 -10.68 9.36 -0.12
CA MET A 57 -10.26 10.15 -1.27
C MET A 57 -11.00 9.73 -2.56
N GLY A 58 -11.33 8.46 -2.74
CA GLY A 58 -11.79 7.89 -4.00
C GLY A 58 -10.73 7.86 -5.10
N LYS A 59 -11.05 7.26 -6.26
CA LYS A 59 -10.19 7.15 -7.46
C LYS A 59 -8.91 6.29 -7.31
N PHE A 60 -8.96 5.20 -6.54
CA PHE A 60 -7.89 4.19 -6.48
C PHE A 60 -8.31 2.75 -6.86
N PRO A 61 -9.25 2.52 -7.81
CA PRO A 61 -9.84 1.19 -8.04
C PRO A 61 -8.81 0.14 -8.51
N ALA A 62 -7.80 0.56 -9.27
CA ALA A 62 -6.75 -0.34 -9.77
C ALA A 62 -5.74 -0.75 -8.68
N TRP A 63 -5.66 -0.02 -7.56
CA TRP A 63 -4.61 -0.22 -6.58
C TRP A 63 -4.70 -1.60 -5.91
N ASN A 64 -5.91 -2.05 -5.52
CA ASN A 64 -6.10 -3.36 -4.90
C ASN A 64 -5.59 -4.49 -5.81
N GLY A 65 -6.04 -4.54 -7.06
CA GLY A 65 -5.60 -5.55 -8.01
C GLY A 65 -4.09 -5.54 -8.29
N MET A 66 -3.46 -4.35 -8.32
CA MET A 66 -2.00 -4.24 -8.42
C MET A 66 -1.29 -4.80 -7.18
N TYR A 67 -1.80 -4.48 -5.99
CA TYR A 67 -1.20 -4.95 -4.74
C TYR A 67 -1.35 -6.47 -4.55
N GLN A 68 -2.50 -7.04 -4.90
CA GLN A 68 -2.72 -8.49 -4.92
C GLN A 68 -1.76 -9.21 -5.87
N LYS A 69 -1.54 -8.67 -7.09
CA LYS A 69 -0.53 -9.21 -8.02
C LYS A 69 0.88 -9.17 -7.41
N LYS A 70 1.21 -8.11 -6.68
CA LYS A 70 2.50 -7.97 -5.97
C LYS A 70 2.64 -9.01 -4.84
N CYS A 71 1.57 -9.26 -4.09
CA CYS A 71 1.52 -10.31 -3.08
C CYS A 71 1.71 -11.70 -3.70
N LYS A 72 1.00 -12.00 -4.79
CA LYS A 72 1.14 -13.25 -5.55
C LYS A 72 2.58 -13.46 -6.05
N LYS A 73 3.21 -12.43 -6.61
CA LYS A 73 4.62 -12.48 -7.07
C LYS A 73 5.61 -12.78 -5.93
N LYS A 74 5.32 -12.34 -4.70
CA LYS A 74 6.11 -12.66 -3.51
C LYS A 74 5.70 -13.96 -2.81
N GLY A 75 4.64 -14.61 -3.30
CA GLY A 75 4.07 -15.81 -2.69
C GLY A 75 3.53 -15.59 -1.28
N VAL A 76 3.08 -14.37 -0.96
CA VAL A 76 2.39 -14.02 0.30
C VAL A 76 0.89 -13.91 0.07
N ARG A 77 0.11 -14.23 1.11
CA ARG A 77 -1.33 -13.96 1.11
C ARG A 77 -1.55 -12.46 1.40
N PRO A 78 -2.40 -11.76 0.63
CA PRO A 78 -2.78 -10.40 0.98
C PRO A 78 -3.57 -10.38 2.30
N PRO A 79 -3.59 -9.24 3.02
CA PRO A 79 -4.45 -9.06 4.18
C PRO A 79 -5.93 -9.33 3.88
N LYS A 80 -6.68 -9.77 4.90
CA LYS A 80 -8.09 -10.16 4.75
C LYS A 80 -9.00 -9.02 4.30
N PHE A 81 -8.73 -7.79 4.73
CA PHE A 81 -9.49 -6.61 4.32
C PHE A 81 -9.26 -6.19 2.85
N LEU A 82 -8.31 -6.83 2.15
CA LEU A 82 -8.09 -6.67 0.71
C LEU A 82 -8.61 -7.83 -0.13
N SER A 83 -9.16 -8.87 0.53
CA SER A 83 -9.62 -10.11 -0.10
C SER A 83 -11.04 -9.98 -0.65
#